data_AF-A0A0H5QPD0-F1
#
_entry.id   AF-A0A0H5QPD0-F1
#
_cell.length_a   1.000
_cell.length_b   1.000
_cell.length_c   1.000
_cell.angle_alpha   90.00
_cell.angle_beta   90.00
_cell.angle_gamma   90.00
#
_symmetry.space_group_name_H-M   'P 1'
#
loop_
_entity.id
_entity.type
_entity.pdbx_description
1 polymer ?
#
loop_
_entity_poly.entity_id
_entity_poly.type
_entity_poly.pdbx_seq_one_letter_code
_entity_poly.pdbx_strand_id
1 'polypeptide(L)'
;MPEESDMQRTLTAEFPAWSVNFDGSDWGLRTTISADWVKLTDGFYFNETVIDLSGYALKKKSFFPYSSFEQRGGTVSATIAAGTLTSQPYVFDGTIITSAPMNQSELLSSLIVSPGFIQLSGVGAFGLRQNRDQILHGEQKIYTLDSTLSVAGVSNYQKLVSRELFSSLEPTAADKLYCYRIVGVSAGRNEATEANLPATRVLMPGNITSEPQLEYMMRLKRSYELANQV
;
A
#
# COMPACT_ATOMS: atom_id res chain seq x y z
N MET A 1 37.85 17.33 -10.01
CA MET A 1 36.98 16.18 -10.33
C MET A 1 35.57 16.72 -10.47
N PRO A 2 34.87 16.51 -11.59
CA PRO A 2 33.51 17.00 -11.72
C PRO A 2 32.63 16.25 -10.72
N GLU A 3 31.96 16.97 -9.83
CA GLU A 3 30.92 16.43 -8.95
C GLU A 3 29.88 15.74 -9.84
N GLU A 4 29.61 14.47 -9.56
CA GLU A 4 28.62 13.67 -10.28
C GLU A 4 27.25 14.31 -10.02
N SER A 5 26.83 15.14 -10.96
CA SER A 5 25.62 15.97 -10.94
C SER A 5 24.40 15.21 -10.44
N ASP A 6 23.55 15.90 -9.67
CA ASP A 6 22.23 15.44 -9.22
C ASP A 6 21.55 14.57 -10.27
N MET A 7 21.31 13.30 -9.92
CA MET A 7 20.69 12.35 -10.83
C MET A 7 19.19 12.26 -10.53
N GLN A 8 18.37 12.71 -11.48
CA GLN A 8 16.93 12.46 -11.44
C GLN A 8 16.65 10.97 -11.65
N ARG A 9 15.82 10.40 -10.77
CA ARG A 9 15.37 9.01 -10.85
C ARG A 9 13.92 8.91 -10.43
N THR A 10 13.19 8.02 -11.11
CA THR A 10 11.87 7.58 -10.68
C THR A 10 12.00 6.18 -10.11
N LEU A 11 11.74 6.04 -8.81
CA LEU A 11 11.61 4.74 -8.17
C LEU A 11 10.20 4.20 -8.45
N THR A 12 10.10 2.90 -8.73
CA THR A 12 8.84 2.24 -9.08
C THR A 12 8.65 1.02 -8.21
N ALA A 13 7.48 0.91 -7.57
CA ALA A 13 7.00 -0.32 -6.95
C ALA A 13 5.83 -0.85 -7.77
N GLU A 14 5.87 -2.13 -8.16
CA GLU A 14 4.80 -2.76 -8.93
C GLU A 14 4.10 -3.83 -8.10
N PHE A 15 2.77 -3.83 -8.16
CA PHE A 15 1.91 -4.79 -7.47
C PHE A 15 1.02 -5.50 -8.50
N PRO A 16 0.97 -6.85 -8.46
CA PRO A 16 0.15 -7.62 -9.38
C PRO A 16 -1.35 -7.38 -9.14
N ALA A 17 -2.17 -7.85 -10.08
CA ALA A 17 -3.62 -7.82 -9.92
C ALA A 17 -4.05 -8.74 -8.77
N TRP A 18 -5.15 -8.37 -8.12
CA TRP A 18 -5.78 -9.13 -7.05
C TRP A 18 -7.17 -9.57 -7.49
N SER A 19 -7.51 -10.84 -7.26
CA SER A 19 -8.79 -11.44 -7.60
C SER A 19 -9.12 -12.52 -6.58
N VAL A 20 -10.35 -12.49 -6.07
CA VAL A 20 -10.87 -13.46 -5.12
C VAL A 20 -12.25 -13.93 -5.52
N ASN A 21 -12.56 -15.17 -5.15
CA ASN A 21 -13.88 -15.75 -5.27
C ASN A 21 -14.39 -16.13 -3.88
N PHE A 22 -15.68 -15.98 -3.65
CA PHE A 22 -16.34 -16.48 -2.45
C PHE A 22 -16.80 -17.92 -2.69
N ASP A 23 -16.36 -18.85 -1.84
CA ASP A 23 -16.67 -20.29 -1.97
C ASP A 23 -17.93 -20.74 -1.19
N GLY A 24 -18.62 -19.79 -0.54
CA GLY A 24 -19.76 -20.05 0.34
C GLY A 24 -19.40 -20.00 1.83
N SER A 25 -18.11 -20.07 2.17
CA SER A 25 -17.62 -20.00 3.54
C SER A 25 -16.57 -18.91 3.75
N ASP A 26 -15.72 -18.70 2.75
CA ASP A 26 -14.53 -17.86 2.83
C ASP A 26 -14.21 -17.22 1.47
N TRP A 27 -13.46 -16.12 1.51
CA TRP A 27 -12.85 -15.54 0.33
C TRP A 27 -11.54 -16.26 0.01
N GLY A 28 -11.51 -16.91 -1.15
CA GLY A 28 -10.35 -17.62 -1.68
C GLY A 28 -9.64 -16.83 -2.78
N LEU A 29 -8.31 -16.79 -2.74
CA LEU A 29 -7.51 -16.20 -3.82
C LEU A 29 -7.69 -16.98 -5.12
N ARG A 30 -7.88 -16.25 -6.22
CA ARG A 30 -7.83 -16.82 -7.56
C ARG A 30 -6.37 -16.92 -7.99
N THR A 31 -5.72 -18.03 -7.65
CA THR A 31 -4.26 -18.24 -7.78
C THR A 31 -3.71 -18.04 -9.19
N THR A 32 -4.52 -18.19 -10.24
CA THR A 32 -4.12 -17.89 -11.63
C THR A 32 -3.80 -16.40 -11.86
N ILE A 33 -4.39 -15.50 -11.07
CA ILE A 33 -4.24 -14.04 -11.20
C ILE A 33 -3.44 -13.48 -10.02
N SER A 34 -3.56 -14.09 -8.84
CA SER A 34 -3.07 -13.55 -7.57
C SER A 34 -2.08 -14.47 -6.87
N ALA A 35 -1.19 -15.10 -7.64
CA ALA A 35 -0.21 -16.06 -7.13
C ALA A 35 0.70 -15.47 -6.02
N ASP A 36 1.09 -14.20 -6.14
CA ASP A 36 2.01 -13.52 -5.22
C ASP A 36 1.30 -12.85 -4.02
N TRP A 37 -0.02 -13.03 -3.90
CA TRP A 37 -0.78 -12.50 -2.77
C TRP A 37 -0.83 -13.52 -1.65
N VAL A 38 -0.67 -13.03 -0.42
CA VAL A 38 -0.75 -13.85 0.79
C VAL A 38 -1.96 -13.42 1.59
N LYS A 39 -2.76 -14.39 2.05
CA LYS A 39 -3.90 -14.14 2.94
C LYS A 39 -3.39 -13.85 4.36
N LEU A 40 -3.82 -12.72 4.93
CA LEU A 40 -3.51 -12.35 6.31
C LEU A 40 -4.55 -12.91 7.29
N THR A 41 -5.81 -12.66 6.97
CA THR A 41 -6.99 -13.09 7.73
C THR A 41 -8.17 -13.18 6.77
N ASP A 42 -9.34 -13.58 7.26
CA ASP A 42 -10.56 -13.61 6.45
C ASP A 42 -10.82 -12.23 5.81
N GLY A 43 -11.02 -12.21 4.49
CA GLY A 43 -11.22 -11.01 3.69
C GLY A 43 -10.00 -10.11 3.46
N PHE A 44 -8.84 -10.33 4.07
CA PHE A 44 -7.65 -9.46 3.91
C PHE A 44 -6.43 -10.18 3.37
N TYR A 45 -5.77 -9.54 2.40
CA TYR A 45 -4.62 -10.06 1.67
C TYR A 45 -3.54 -9.00 1.56
N PHE A 46 -2.29 -9.41 1.47
CA PHE A 46 -1.17 -8.51 1.20
C PHE A 46 -0.25 -9.02 0.11
N ASN A 47 0.45 -8.08 -0.50
CA ASN A 47 1.59 -8.31 -1.36
C ASN A 47 2.74 -7.39 -0.93
N GLU A 48 3.96 -7.90 -1.01
CA GLU A 48 5.17 -7.17 -0.67
C GLU A 48 6.15 -7.14 -1.84
N THR A 49 6.85 -6.02 -1.96
CA THR A 49 7.97 -5.85 -2.88
C THR A 49 9.00 -4.90 -2.28
N VAL A 50 10.22 -4.90 -2.80
CA VAL A 50 11.33 -4.13 -2.24
C VAL A 50 12.02 -3.37 -3.35
N ILE A 51 12.33 -2.09 -3.08
CA ILE A 51 13.21 -1.28 -3.92
C ILE A 51 14.58 -1.24 -3.27
N ASP A 52 15.58 -1.73 -4.00
CA ASP A 52 16.97 -1.72 -3.55
C ASP A 52 17.64 -0.37 -3.86
N LEU A 53 18.13 0.28 -2.81
CA LEU A 53 18.88 1.55 -2.86
C LEU A 53 20.32 1.39 -2.34
N SER A 54 20.76 0.17 -2.03
CA SER A 54 22.07 -0.11 -1.42
C SER A 54 23.25 0.46 -2.22
N GLY A 55 23.15 0.45 -3.56
CA GLY A 55 24.16 1.05 -4.43
C GLY A 55 24.31 2.57 -4.25
N TYR A 56 23.25 3.27 -3.86
CA TYR A 56 23.28 4.72 -3.58
C TYR A 56 23.77 5.02 -2.17
N ALA A 57 23.35 4.21 -1.19
CA ALA A 57 23.84 4.31 0.17
C ALA A 57 25.35 4.05 0.26
N LEU A 58 25.89 3.09 -0.50
CA LEU A 58 27.34 2.86 -0.63
C LEU A 58 28.09 4.09 -1.16
N LYS A 59 27.45 4.88 -2.03
CA LYS A 59 27.97 6.14 -2.57
C LYS A 59 27.68 7.35 -1.68
N LYS A 60 27.13 7.15 -0.48
CA LYS A 60 26.70 8.22 0.44
C LYS A 60 25.72 9.21 -0.20
N LYS A 61 24.79 8.69 -1.00
CA LYS A 61 23.73 9.48 -1.62
C LYS A 61 22.40 9.19 -0.94
N SER A 62 21.59 10.23 -0.82
CA SER A 62 20.23 10.15 -0.31
C SER A 62 19.23 10.35 -1.44
N PHE A 63 18.07 9.72 -1.30
CA PHE A 63 16.95 9.90 -2.21
C PHE A 63 16.00 10.97 -1.67
N PHE A 64 15.73 11.98 -2.49
CA PHE A 64 14.85 13.11 -2.19
C PHE A 64 13.63 13.03 -3.11
N PRO A 65 12.53 12.35 -2.70
CA PRO A 65 11.31 12.32 -3.49
C PRO A 65 10.66 13.71 -3.49
N TYR A 66 10.16 14.14 -4.64
CA TYR A 66 9.35 15.37 -4.73
C TYR A 66 7.88 15.10 -5.02
N SER A 67 7.52 13.87 -5.40
CA SER A 67 6.14 13.44 -5.58
C SER A 67 6.04 11.92 -5.39
N SER A 68 4.83 11.44 -5.08
CA SER A 68 4.49 10.03 -5.15
C SER A 68 3.04 9.88 -5.61
N PHE A 69 2.78 8.95 -6.52
CA PHE A 69 1.42 8.70 -7.01
C PHE A 69 1.27 7.30 -7.58
N GLU A 70 0.05 6.79 -7.52
CA GLU A 70 -0.31 5.50 -8.11
C GLU A 70 -0.75 5.62 -9.56
N GLN A 71 -0.37 4.64 -10.37
CA GLN A 71 -0.92 4.35 -11.68
C GLN A 71 -1.56 2.96 -11.68
N ARG A 72 -2.75 2.86 -12.29
CA ARG A 72 -3.54 1.64 -12.29
C ARG A 72 -3.90 1.18 -13.69
N GLY A 73 -3.82 -0.13 -13.91
CA GLY A 73 -4.03 -0.76 -15.21
C GLY A 73 -5.44 -1.33 -15.45
N GLY A 74 -6.51 -0.68 -14.99
CA GLY A 74 -7.87 -1.17 -15.24
C GLY A 74 -8.93 -0.65 -14.26
N THR A 75 -10.10 -1.31 -14.29
CA THR A 75 -11.25 -0.99 -13.42
C THR A 75 -11.31 -1.93 -12.21
N VAL A 76 -11.91 -1.44 -11.12
CA VAL A 76 -12.24 -2.27 -9.96
C VAL A 76 -13.63 -2.86 -10.18
N SER A 77 -13.81 -4.16 -9.96
CA SER A 77 -15.10 -4.81 -10.16
C SER A 77 -15.45 -5.82 -9.07
N ALA A 78 -16.73 -6.12 -8.94
CA ALA A 78 -17.23 -7.22 -8.14
C ALA A 78 -18.50 -7.81 -8.75
N THR A 79 -18.68 -9.12 -8.61
CA THR A 79 -19.87 -9.83 -9.05
C THR A 79 -20.82 -9.98 -7.88
N ILE A 80 -22.07 -9.54 -8.03
CA ILE A 80 -23.10 -9.65 -6.98
C ILE A 80 -23.85 -10.97 -7.17
N ALA A 81 -24.07 -11.71 -6.07
CA ALA A 81 -24.75 -13.01 -6.08
C ALA A 81 -26.26 -12.89 -6.33
N ALA A 82 -26.92 -11.86 -5.77
CA ALA A 82 -28.38 -11.67 -5.82
C ALA A 82 -28.77 -10.20 -6.04
N GLY A 83 -29.95 -9.95 -6.63
CA GLY A 83 -30.39 -8.61 -7.06
C GLY A 83 -30.74 -7.61 -5.95
N THR A 84 -30.63 -7.99 -4.68
CA THR A 84 -30.83 -7.08 -3.56
C THR A 84 -29.70 -7.27 -2.54
N LEU A 85 -28.94 -6.20 -2.35
CA LEU A 85 -27.90 -6.11 -1.33
C LEU A 85 -28.55 -5.88 0.04
N THR A 86 -28.23 -6.71 1.04
CA THR A 86 -28.65 -6.52 2.44
C THR A 86 -27.58 -5.80 3.27
N SER A 87 -26.34 -5.77 2.79
CA SER A 87 -25.22 -4.97 3.26
C SER A 87 -24.48 -4.37 2.07
N GLN A 88 -23.67 -3.34 2.32
CA GLN A 88 -22.93 -2.67 1.27
C GLN A 88 -21.54 -3.31 1.13
N PRO A 89 -21.27 -4.14 0.09
CA PRO A 89 -19.95 -4.70 -0.11
C PRO A 89 -18.95 -3.60 -0.43
N TYR A 90 -17.77 -3.68 0.17
CA TYR A 90 -16.68 -2.76 -0.13
C TYR A 90 -15.36 -3.50 -0.32
N VAL A 91 -14.52 -2.92 -1.18
CA VAL A 91 -13.13 -3.31 -1.35
C VAL A 91 -12.24 -2.20 -0.80
N PHE A 92 -11.43 -2.56 0.18
CA PHE A 92 -10.37 -1.73 0.73
C PHE A 92 -9.08 -1.96 -0.07
N ASP A 93 -8.37 -0.90 -0.40
CA ASP A 93 -7.08 -0.95 -1.09
C ASP A 93 -6.13 0.08 -0.46
N GLY A 94 -5.09 -0.41 0.20
CA GLY A 94 -4.10 0.41 0.87
C GLY A 94 -2.70 0.09 0.37
N THR A 95 -1.96 1.11 -0.03
CA THR A 95 -0.55 0.98 -0.44
C THR A 95 0.32 1.82 0.49
N ILE A 96 1.44 1.26 0.93
CA ILE A 96 2.41 1.96 1.76
C ILE A 96 3.83 1.63 1.31
N ILE A 97 4.67 2.64 1.16
CA ILE A 97 6.11 2.52 0.94
C ILE A 97 6.82 3.18 2.10
N THR A 98 7.72 2.42 2.72
CA THR A 98 8.41 2.84 3.92
C THR A 98 9.90 2.48 3.90
N SER A 99 10.71 3.28 4.60
CA SER A 99 12.13 3.03 4.80
C SER A 99 12.43 1.99 5.90
N ALA A 100 11.43 1.58 6.69
CA ALA A 100 11.57 0.58 7.74
C ALA A 100 10.64 -0.62 7.47
N PRO A 101 11.07 -1.85 7.74
CA PRO A 101 10.20 -3.02 7.56
C PRO A 101 9.03 -2.97 8.56
N MET A 102 7.87 -3.45 8.12
CA MET A 102 6.67 -3.54 8.95
C MET A 102 6.20 -5.00 9.04
N ASN A 103 5.75 -5.42 10.23
CA ASN A 103 5.11 -6.72 10.35
C ASN A 103 3.64 -6.67 9.89
N GLN A 104 3.04 -7.83 9.67
CA GLN A 104 1.67 -7.93 9.14
C GLN A 104 0.60 -7.29 10.07
N SER A 105 0.78 -7.39 11.38
CA SER A 105 -0.15 -6.77 12.35
C SER A 105 -0.04 -5.26 12.32
N GLU A 106 1.17 -4.72 12.22
CA GLU A 106 1.43 -3.30 12.08
C GLU A 106 0.84 -2.76 10.78
N LEU A 107 1.03 -3.47 9.67
CA LEU A 107 0.48 -3.12 8.36
C LEU A 107 -1.06 -3.03 8.35
N LEU A 108 -1.73 -4.00 8.96
CA LEU A 108 -3.19 -3.94 9.11
C LEU A 108 -3.63 -2.77 9.97
N SER A 109 -2.97 -2.55 11.12
CA SER A 109 -3.29 -1.44 12.01
C SER A 109 -3.02 -0.07 11.39
N SER A 110 -1.92 0.07 10.63
CA SER A 110 -1.47 1.32 10.04
C SER A 110 -2.28 1.73 8.81
N LEU A 111 -2.93 0.79 8.13
CA LEU A 111 -3.74 1.10 6.95
C LEU A 111 -5.23 1.15 7.25
N ILE A 112 -5.72 0.38 8.22
CA ILE A 112 -7.17 0.28 8.48
C ILE A 112 -7.60 1.15 9.68
N VAL A 113 -6.81 1.16 10.75
CA VAL A 113 -7.19 1.76 12.03
C VAL A 113 -6.58 3.15 12.22
N SER A 114 -5.34 3.33 11.79
CA SER A 114 -4.58 4.57 12.01
C SER A 114 -3.71 4.90 10.79
N PRO A 115 -4.34 5.25 9.63
CA PRO A 115 -3.63 5.68 8.43
C PRO A 115 -2.63 6.78 8.73
N GLY A 116 -1.41 6.63 8.21
CA GLY A 116 -0.32 7.59 8.44
C GLY A 116 0.22 7.63 9.87
N PHE A 117 -0.06 6.61 10.68
CA PHE A 117 0.22 6.55 12.12
C PHE A 117 -0.49 7.64 12.94
N ILE A 118 -1.58 8.18 12.41
CA ILE A 118 -2.44 9.12 13.14
C ILE A 118 -3.44 8.29 13.95
N GLN A 119 -3.29 8.29 15.27
CA GLN A 119 -4.15 7.52 16.16
C GLN A 119 -5.59 8.03 16.13
N LEU A 120 -6.53 7.12 15.91
CA LEU A 120 -7.95 7.39 16.12
C LEU A 120 -8.23 7.36 17.63
N SER A 121 -8.70 8.46 18.20
CA SER A 121 -9.00 8.56 19.63
C SER A 121 -10.00 7.47 20.05
N GLY A 122 -9.69 6.74 21.13
CA GLY A 122 -10.56 5.67 21.66
C GLY A 122 -10.27 4.27 21.14
N VAL A 123 -9.43 4.11 20.11
CA VAL A 123 -8.86 2.81 19.75
C VAL A 123 -7.51 2.70 20.46
N GLY A 124 -7.39 1.75 21.39
CA GLY A 124 -6.20 1.60 22.24
C GLY A 124 -4.93 1.69 21.39
N ALA A 125 -3.96 2.49 21.83
CA ALA A 125 -2.72 2.73 21.09
C ALA A 125 -2.11 1.39 20.67
N PHE A 126 -2.25 1.03 19.38
CA PHE A 126 -1.73 -0.20 18.82
C PHE A 126 -0.22 -0.10 18.68
N GLY A 127 0.48 0.10 19.81
CA GLY A 127 1.94 0.09 19.92
C GLY A 127 2.67 0.71 18.73
N LEU A 128 2.12 1.77 18.10
CA LEU A 128 2.67 2.30 16.87
C LEU A 128 3.97 3.00 17.25
N ARG A 129 5.06 2.23 17.25
CA ARG A 129 6.44 2.68 17.40
C ARG A 129 6.91 3.48 16.17
N GLN A 130 6.05 3.53 15.17
CA GLN A 130 6.30 3.97 13.83
C GLN A 130 5.95 5.45 13.66
N ASN A 131 6.89 6.21 13.07
CA ASN A 131 6.77 7.64 12.86
C ASN A 131 6.35 7.93 11.41
N ARG A 132 5.43 8.87 11.17
CA ARG A 132 4.96 9.28 9.83
C ARG A 132 6.10 9.50 8.85
N ASP A 133 7.20 10.04 9.35
CA ASP A 133 8.37 10.42 8.59
C ASP A 133 8.99 9.25 7.79
N GLN A 134 8.79 8.01 8.23
CA GLN A 134 9.25 6.82 7.51
C GLN A 134 8.33 6.41 6.35
N ILE A 135 7.17 7.03 6.18
CA ILE A 135 6.21 6.73 5.11
C ILE A 135 6.51 7.62 3.90
N LEU A 136 7.24 7.08 2.93
CA LEU A 136 7.52 7.78 1.69
C LEU A 136 6.29 7.87 0.79
N HIS A 137 5.45 6.84 0.79
CA HIS A 137 4.16 6.86 0.10
C HIS A 137 3.13 6.12 0.94
N GLY A 138 1.90 6.64 0.95
CA GLY A 138 0.82 6.07 1.71
C GLY A 138 -0.49 6.51 1.09
N GLU A 139 -1.26 5.58 0.54
CA GLU A 139 -2.56 5.84 -0.08
C GLU A 139 -3.57 4.78 0.35
N GLN A 140 -4.77 5.20 0.73
CA GLN A 140 -5.88 4.32 1.10
C GLN A 140 -7.09 4.67 0.26
N LYS A 141 -7.79 3.65 -0.24
CA LYS A 141 -9.00 3.78 -1.05
C LYS A 141 -10.05 2.77 -0.61
N ILE A 142 -11.30 3.21 -0.67
CA ILE A 142 -12.46 2.36 -0.43
C ILE A 142 -13.35 2.41 -1.67
N TYR A 143 -13.62 1.23 -2.21
CA TYR A 143 -14.51 1.02 -3.34
C TYR A 143 -15.78 0.37 -2.88
N THR A 144 -16.90 0.69 -3.52
CA THR A 144 -18.16 0.01 -3.25
C THR A 144 -19.00 -0.12 -4.51
N LEU A 145 -19.97 -1.01 -4.48
CA LEU A 145 -20.92 -1.18 -5.57
C LEU A 145 -21.98 -0.07 -5.59
N ASP A 146 -22.48 0.27 -6.77
CA ASP A 146 -23.63 1.16 -6.87
C ASP A 146 -24.92 0.35 -6.95
N SER A 147 -25.75 0.41 -5.92
CA SER A 147 -26.99 -0.38 -5.85
C SER A 147 -28.01 -0.03 -6.95
N THR A 148 -27.86 1.11 -7.63
CA THR A 148 -28.75 1.54 -8.73
C THR A 148 -28.28 1.07 -10.10
N LEU A 149 -26.97 0.87 -10.28
CA LEU A 149 -26.37 0.45 -11.56
C LEU A 149 -25.97 -1.02 -11.60
N SER A 150 -25.97 -1.70 -10.44
CA SER A 150 -25.47 -3.06 -10.37
C SER A 150 -26.49 -4.09 -10.86
N VAL A 151 -26.00 -5.08 -11.60
CA VAL A 151 -26.78 -6.20 -12.13
C VAL A 151 -26.31 -7.49 -11.48
N ALA A 152 -27.26 -8.28 -10.98
CA ALA A 152 -26.97 -9.57 -10.36
C ALA A 152 -26.37 -10.57 -11.36
N GLY A 153 -25.40 -11.37 -10.92
CA GLY A 153 -24.74 -12.39 -11.73
C GLY A 153 -23.77 -11.85 -12.79
N VAL A 154 -23.53 -10.55 -12.84
CA VAL A 154 -22.57 -9.91 -13.76
C VAL A 154 -21.47 -9.20 -12.95
N SER A 155 -20.28 -9.08 -13.54
CA SER A 155 -19.19 -8.28 -12.95
C SER A 155 -19.51 -6.80 -13.09
N ASN A 156 -19.78 -6.14 -11.95
CA ASN A 156 -20.14 -4.74 -11.88
C ASN A 156 -18.92 -3.87 -11.54
N TYR A 157 -18.84 -2.68 -12.13
CA TYR A 157 -17.81 -1.72 -11.74
C TYR A 157 -18.09 -1.15 -10.36
N GLN A 158 -17.05 -1.03 -9.54
CA GLN A 158 -17.14 -0.39 -8.23
C GLN A 158 -16.78 1.10 -8.34
N LYS A 159 -17.52 1.93 -7.59
CA LYS A 159 -17.23 3.36 -7.43
C LYS A 159 -16.28 3.59 -6.28
N LEU A 160 -15.39 4.58 -6.44
CA LEU A 160 -14.54 5.06 -5.37
C LEU A 160 -15.37 5.92 -4.40
N VAL A 161 -15.33 5.59 -3.12
CA VAL A 161 -16.05 6.28 -2.04
C VAL A 161 -15.14 7.28 -1.34
N SER A 162 -13.94 6.86 -1.00
CA SER A 162 -12.94 7.68 -0.29
C SER A 162 -11.55 7.32 -0.81
N ARG A 163 -10.70 8.33 -0.83
CA ARG A 163 -9.28 8.25 -1.19
C ARG A 163 -8.50 9.20 -0.29
N GLU A 164 -7.65 8.63 0.54
CA GLU A 164 -6.83 9.38 1.50
C GLU A 164 -5.35 9.17 1.20
N LEU A 165 -4.56 10.22 1.30
CA LEU A 165 -3.10 10.21 1.10
C LEU A 165 -2.41 10.61 2.40
N PHE A 166 -1.40 9.85 2.81
CA PHE A 166 -0.69 10.03 4.09
C PHE A 166 0.84 9.89 3.95
N SER A 167 1.39 10.48 2.88
CA SER A 167 2.84 10.48 2.62
C SER A 167 3.58 11.59 3.38
N SER A 168 4.82 11.31 3.81
CA SER A 168 5.76 12.31 4.34
C SER A 168 6.64 12.92 3.23
N LEU A 169 6.92 12.16 2.17
CA LEU A 169 7.95 12.45 1.17
C LEU A 169 9.30 12.84 1.79
N GLU A 170 9.59 12.36 3.00
CA GLU A 170 10.87 12.71 3.63
C GLU A 170 12.03 12.07 2.88
N PRO A 171 13.16 12.81 2.76
CA PRO A 171 14.36 12.25 2.20
C PRO A 171 14.85 11.04 2.99
N THR A 172 15.36 10.03 2.28
CA THR A 172 15.79 8.76 2.86
C THR A 172 17.21 8.40 2.44
N ALA A 173 18.00 7.91 3.40
CA ALA A 173 19.32 7.31 3.17
C ALA A 173 19.28 5.78 3.38
N ALA A 174 18.07 5.19 3.43
CA ALA A 174 17.90 3.77 3.68
C ALA A 174 18.40 2.92 2.50
N ASP A 175 18.99 1.77 2.81
CA ASP A 175 19.48 0.82 1.80
C ASP A 175 18.35 0.16 1.01
N LYS A 176 17.14 0.07 1.60
CA LYS A 176 15.98 -0.58 1.02
C LYS A 176 14.72 0.19 1.36
N LEU A 177 13.78 0.22 0.43
CA LEU A 177 12.41 0.63 0.68
C LEU A 177 11.49 -0.59 0.61
N TYR A 178 10.70 -0.76 1.65
CA TYR A 178 9.71 -1.82 1.77
C TYR A 178 8.39 -1.29 1.26
N CYS A 179 7.82 -1.98 0.27
CA CYS A 179 6.60 -1.59 -0.41
C CYS A 179 5.55 -2.66 -0.14
N TYR A 180 4.44 -2.26 0.45
CA TYR A 180 3.35 -3.15 0.82
C TYR A 180 2.05 -2.66 0.19
N ARG A 181 1.23 -3.60 -0.24
CA ARG A 181 -0.15 -3.36 -0.63
C ARG A 181 -1.06 -4.32 0.09
N ILE A 182 -2.05 -3.80 0.78
CA ILE A 182 -3.10 -4.58 1.45
C ILE A 182 -4.41 -4.36 0.72
N VAL A 183 -5.11 -5.45 0.45
CA VAL A 183 -6.44 -5.44 -0.12
C VAL A 183 -7.38 -6.19 0.81
N GLY A 184 -8.50 -5.54 1.13
CA GLY A 184 -9.57 -6.10 1.94
C GLY A 184 -10.84 -6.20 1.13
N VAL A 185 -11.63 -7.25 1.34
CA VAL A 185 -13.01 -7.34 0.89
C VAL A 185 -13.91 -7.58 2.08
N SER A 186 -14.95 -6.77 2.18
CA SER A 186 -16.00 -6.94 3.15
C SER A 186 -17.31 -6.92 2.40
N ALA A 187 -17.88 -8.08 2.17
CA ALA A 187 -19.26 -8.24 1.72
C ALA A 187 -20.02 -9.05 2.77
N GLY A 188 -21.33 -8.81 2.91
CA GLY A 188 -22.20 -9.76 3.58
C GLY A 188 -22.01 -11.14 2.96
N ARG A 189 -21.92 -12.19 3.80
CA ARG A 189 -21.78 -13.57 3.31
C ARG A 189 -22.87 -13.85 2.28
N ASN A 190 -22.48 -14.26 1.07
CA ASN A 190 -23.35 -14.51 -0.10
C ASN A 190 -23.86 -13.28 -0.87
N GLU A 191 -23.33 -12.07 -0.68
CA GLU A 191 -23.75 -10.89 -1.48
C GLU A 191 -22.89 -10.64 -2.69
N ALA A 192 -21.59 -10.92 -2.59
CA ALA A 192 -20.66 -10.88 -3.71
C ALA A 192 -20.01 -12.24 -3.87
N THR A 193 -19.84 -12.70 -5.11
CA THR A 193 -19.18 -13.97 -5.45
C THR A 193 -17.75 -13.79 -5.94
N GLU A 194 -17.41 -12.59 -6.41
CA GLU A 194 -16.09 -12.28 -6.95
C GLU A 194 -15.75 -10.81 -6.67
N ALA A 195 -14.49 -10.53 -6.38
CA ALA A 195 -13.95 -9.18 -6.33
C ALA A 195 -12.61 -9.11 -7.05
N ASN A 196 -12.41 -8.05 -7.85
CA ASN A 196 -11.24 -7.86 -8.69
C ASN A 196 -10.69 -6.46 -8.53
N LEU A 197 -9.37 -6.39 -8.39
CA LEU A 197 -8.59 -5.17 -8.30
C LEU A 197 -7.41 -5.28 -9.27
N PRO A 198 -7.24 -4.33 -10.21
CA PRO A 198 -6.23 -4.42 -11.23
C PRO A 198 -4.82 -4.19 -10.65
N ALA A 199 -3.82 -4.59 -11.44
CA ALA A 199 -2.42 -4.30 -11.15
C ALA A 199 -2.21 -2.78 -11.01
N THR A 200 -1.33 -2.42 -10.10
CA THR A 200 -1.06 -1.03 -9.73
C THR A 200 0.44 -0.85 -9.54
N ARG A 201 0.95 0.33 -9.87
CA ARG A 201 2.32 0.72 -9.58
C ARG A 201 2.34 2.07 -8.88
N VAL A 202 3.28 2.24 -7.97
CA VAL A 202 3.60 3.52 -7.35
C VAL A 202 4.82 4.08 -8.05
N LEU A 203 4.74 5.32 -8.50
CA LEU A 203 5.86 6.07 -9.04
C LEU A 203 6.28 7.15 -8.03
N MET A 204 7.57 7.17 -7.70
CA MET A 204 8.17 8.16 -6.82
C MET A 204 9.35 8.83 -7.55
N PRO A 205 9.07 9.91 -8.30
CA PRO A 205 10.15 10.69 -8.89
C PRO A 205 10.87 11.53 -7.83
N GLY A 206 12.19 11.59 -7.93
CA GLY A 206 13.06 12.26 -6.98
C GLY A 206 14.47 12.49 -7.50
N ASN A 207 15.28 13.15 -6.68
CA ASN A 207 16.70 13.37 -6.94
C ASN A 207 17.55 12.47 -6.04
N ILE A 208 18.62 11.93 -6.60
CA ILE A 208 19.65 11.23 -5.84
C ILE A 208 20.89 12.12 -5.82
N THR A 209 21.19 12.67 -4.65
CA THR A 209 22.31 13.60 -4.45
C THR A 209 23.05 13.31 -3.16
N SER A 210 24.28 13.82 -3.08
CA SER A 210 25.07 13.84 -1.86
C SER A 210 24.66 15.04 -1.00
N GLU A 211 24.52 14.82 0.29
CA GLU A 211 24.20 15.86 1.26
C GLU A 211 25.38 16.11 2.22
N PRO A 212 25.39 17.22 2.97
CA PRO A 212 26.41 17.47 3.99
C PRO A 212 26.54 16.29 4.96
N GLN A 213 27.78 15.94 5.31
CA GLN A 213 28.08 14.72 6.06
C GLN A 213 27.30 14.60 7.39
N LEU A 214 27.06 15.72 8.08
CA LEU A 214 26.29 15.71 9.33
C LEU A 214 24.83 15.27 9.09
N GLU A 215 24.17 15.83 8.09
CA GLU A 215 22.78 15.52 7.76
C GLU A 215 22.62 14.07 7.31
N TYR A 216 23.55 13.61 6.47
CA TYR A 216 23.62 12.21 6.04
C TYR A 216 23.74 11.25 7.23
N MET A 217 24.68 11.51 8.15
CA MET A 217 24.90 10.65 9.32
C MET A 217 23.70 10.64 10.27
N MET A 218 23.04 11.77 10.46
CA MET A 218 21.82 11.84 11.27
C MET A 218 20.67 11.06 10.64
N ARG A 219 20.51 11.13 9.31
CA ARG A 219 19.49 10.35 8.58
C ARG A 219 19.78 8.85 8.57
N LEU A 220 21.05 8.47 8.42
CA LEU A 220 21.46 7.07 8.48
C LEU A 220 21.21 6.49 9.88
N LYS A 221 21.61 7.23 10.93
CA LYS A 221 21.33 6.86 12.33
C LYS A 221 19.84 6.67 12.55
N ARG A 222 19.02 7.62 12.09
CA ARG A 222 17.56 7.53 12.19
C ARG A 222 17.00 6.29 11.48
N SER A 223 17.45 6.03 10.24
CA SER A 223 17.00 4.87 9.46
C SER A 223 17.35 3.56 10.17
N TYR A 224 18.52 3.50 10.79
CA TYR A 224 18.96 2.35 11.58
C TYR A 224 18.15 2.17 12.88
N GLU A 225 17.85 3.25 13.59
CA GLU A 225 17.00 3.20 14.79
C GLU A 225 15.58 2.70 14.46
N LEU A 226 15.01 3.17 13.35
CA LEU A 226 13.67 2.74 12.90
C LEU A 226 13.66 1.28 12.43
N ALA A 227 14.71 0.83 11.72
CA ALA A 227 14.80 -0.56 11.27
C ALA A 227 14.91 -1.58 12.42
N ASN A 228 15.44 -1.16 13.58
CA ASN A 228 15.61 -2.01 14.77
C ASN A 228 14.46 -1.88 15.78
N GLN A 229 13.40 -1.13 15.47
CA GLN A 229 12.24 -0.99 16.36
C GLN A 229 11.19 -2.11 16.22
N VAL A 230 11.45 -3.07 15.31
CA VAL A 230 10.62 -4.27 15.04
C VAL A 230 10.68 -5.26 16.19
#